data_AF-A0A519YWN8-F1
#
_entry.id   AF-A0A519YWN8-F1
#
_cell.length_a   1.000
_cell.length_b   1.000
_cell.length_c   1.000
_cell.angle_alpha   90.00
_cell.angle_beta   90.00
_cell.angle_gamma   90.00
#
_symmetry.space_group_name_H-M   'P 1'
#
loop_
_entity.id
_entity.type
_entity.pdbx_description
1 polymer ?
#
loop_
_entity_poly.entity_id
_entity_poly.type
_entity_poly.pdbx_seq_one_letter_code
_entity_poly.pdbx_strand_id
1 'polypeptide(L)'
;KGEVVQAHPDFQLVVSYNPGYQSRAKDMKTSTRQRFAALDFDYPSMEVEAGIVAHETGVALDTAVRLVRIAHQSRALKGRGLDEGMSTRLLVYAGLLIASGLAARESCDMALTHALTDDPDMARTLRDLVEAQFGAETGA
;
A
#
# COMPACT_ATOMS: atom_id res chain seq x y z
N LYS A 1 -22.49 31.09 -26.19
CA LYS A 1 -22.11 32.19 -25.28
C LYS A 1 -20.89 31.70 -24.51
N GLY A 2 -19.78 32.45 -24.52
CA GLY A 2 -18.59 32.12 -23.74
C GLY A 2 -18.53 33.02 -22.52
N GLU A 3 -18.47 32.43 -21.33
CA GLU A 3 -18.27 33.13 -20.07
C GLU A 3 -16.84 32.92 -19.60
N VAL A 4 -16.21 33.97 -19.09
CA VAL A 4 -14.88 33.91 -18.48
C VAL A 4 -15.04 34.04 -16.98
N VAL A 5 -14.82 32.94 -16.25
CA VAL A 5 -14.93 32.91 -14.79
C VAL A 5 -13.59 33.33 -14.18
N GLN A 6 -13.62 34.31 -13.28
CA GLN A 6 -12.47 34.69 -12.47
C GLN A 6 -12.38 33.77 -11.25
N ALA A 7 -11.22 33.16 -11.02
CA ALA A 7 -11.02 32.32 -9.84
C ALA A 7 -11.10 33.16 -8.56
N HIS A 8 -11.75 32.62 -7.52
CA HIS A 8 -11.82 33.25 -6.20
C HIS A 8 -10.42 33.36 -5.58
N PRO A 9 -10.10 34.39 -4.77
CA PRO A 9 -8.78 34.54 -4.14
C PRO A 9 -8.34 33.33 -3.29
N ASP A 10 -9.29 32.60 -2.70
CA ASP A 10 -9.02 31.40 -1.88
C ASP A 10 -8.99 30.09 -2.69
N PHE A 11 -9.09 30.15 -4.01
CA PHE A 11 -9.04 28.96 -4.85
C PHE A 11 -7.65 28.31 -4.81
N GLN A 12 -7.62 27.01 -4.48
CA GLN A 12 -6.43 26.18 -4.55
C GLN A 12 -6.69 24.97 -5.45
N LEU A 13 -5.74 24.69 -6.37
CA LEU A 13 -5.75 23.47 -7.17
C LEU A 13 -4.71 22.48 -6.62
N VAL A 14 -5.15 21.26 -6.34
CA VAL A 14 -4.30 20.13 -5.93
C VAL A 14 -4.59 18.95 -6.84
N VAL A 15 -3.54 18.29 -7.32
CA VAL A 15 -3.62 17.12 -8.20
C VAL A 15 -2.70 16.04 -7.65
N SER A 16 -3.14 14.77 -7.72
CA SER A 16 -2.33 13.60 -7.35
C SER A 16 -2.25 12.64 -8.53
N TYR A 17 -1.10 12.00 -8.71
CA TYR A 17 -0.90 10.94 -9.70
C TYR A 17 0.21 9.98 -9.26
N ASN A 18 0.14 8.73 -9.69
CA ASN A 18 1.17 7.71 -9.42
C ASN A 18 2.14 7.63 -10.62
N PRO A 19 3.39 8.09 -10.49
CA PRO A 19 4.35 8.02 -11.59
C PRO A 19 4.68 6.56 -11.93
N GLY A 20 4.76 6.25 -13.23
CA GLY A 20 5.15 4.91 -13.70
C GLY A 20 4.07 3.83 -13.63
N TYR A 21 2.90 4.12 -13.05
CA TYR A 21 1.76 3.20 -13.01
C TYR A 21 0.97 3.15 -14.33
N GLN A 22 1.10 4.21 -15.14
CA GLN A 22 0.38 4.35 -16.40
C GLN A 22 1.31 4.14 -17.60
N SER A 23 0.74 3.71 -18.73
CA SER A 23 1.48 3.75 -19.99
C SER A 23 1.89 5.20 -20.29
N ARG A 24 3.06 5.40 -20.93
CA ARG A 24 3.62 6.74 -21.25
C ARG A 24 2.63 7.69 -21.95
N ALA A 25 1.58 7.15 -22.59
CA ALA A 25 0.53 7.90 -23.26
C ALA A 25 -0.45 8.61 -22.30
N LYS A 26 -0.57 8.15 -21.05
CA LYS A 26 -1.47 8.72 -20.04
C LYS A 26 -0.75 9.54 -18.96
N ASP A 27 0.58 9.59 -19.00
CA ASP A 27 1.38 10.42 -18.09
C ASP A 27 1.03 11.91 -18.22
N MET A 28 1.15 12.62 -17.09
CA MET A 28 0.98 14.07 -17.07
C MET A 28 2.06 14.72 -17.96
N LYS A 29 1.61 15.37 -19.05
CA LYS A 29 2.51 16.07 -20.00
C LYS A 29 3.43 17.03 -19.25
N THR A 30 4.68 17.14 -19.70
CA THR A 30 5.69 18.03 -19.10
C THR A 30 5.19 19.47 -18.96
N SER A 31 4.46 19.98 -19.94
CA SER A 31 3.90 21.34 -19.90
C SER A 31 2.85 21.53 -18.79
N THR A 32 2.14 20.47 -18.38
CA THR A 32 1.25 20.50 -17.23
C THR A 32 2.05 20.39 -15.94
N ARG A 33 3.01 19.45 -15.85
CA ARG A 33 3.87 19.26 -14.66
C ARG A 33 4.60 20.54 -14.24
N GLN A 34 5.10 21.31 -15.20
CA GLN A 34 5.83 22.56 -14.96
C GLN A 34 4.96 23.72 -14.42
N ARG A 35 3.65 23.50 -14.22
CA ARG A 35 2.73 24.48 -13.60
C ARG A 35 2.40 24.19 -12.13
N PHE A 36 2.99 23.14 -11.57
CA PHE A 36 2.76 22.72 -10.19
C PHE A 36 4.06 22.72 -9.39
N ALA A 37 3.98 23.06 -8.11
CA ALA A 37 4.95 22.59 -7.13
C ALA A 37 4.66 21.10 -6.84
N ALA A 38 5.70 20.29 -6.61
CA ALA A 38 5.58 18.85 -6.43
C ALA A 38 6.01 18.42 -5.03
N LEU A 39 5.22 17.55 -4.42
CA LEU A 39 5.59 16.77 -3.25
C LEU A 39 5.64 15.32 -3.68
N ASP A 40 6.76 14.64 -3.35
CA ASP A 40 6.91 13.22 -3.60
C ASP A 40 6.55 12.46 -2.32
N PHE A 41 5.76 11.40 -2.48
CA PHE A 41 5.29 10.57 -1.38
C PHE A 41 5.75 9.14 -1.63
N ASP A 42 6.35 8.55 -0.62
CA ASP A 42 6.65 7.13 -0.56
C ASP A 42 6.08 6.55 0.73
N TYR A 43 6.17 5.23 0.87
CA TYR A 43 5.81 4.56 2.10
C TYR A 43 6.61 5.13 3.28
N PRO A 44 5.99 5.25 4.48
CA PRO A 44 6.68 5.80 5.64
C PRO A 44 7.83 4.90 6.10
N SER A 45 8.65 5.41 7.01
CA SER A 45 9.57 4.56 7.76
C SER A 45 8.80 3.46 8.52
N MET A 46 9.45 2.32 8.77
CA MET A 46 8.82 1.16 9.42
C MET A 46 8.14 1.53 10.74
N GLU A 47 8.76 2.41 11.53
CA GLU A 47 8.22 2.88 12.81
C GLU A 47 6.95 3.71 12.63
N VAL A 48 6.96 4.68 11.71
CA VAL A 48 5.79 5.53 11.43
C VAL A 48 4.66 4.71 10.83
N GLU A 49 4.96 3.81 9.89
CA GLU A 49 3.96 2.97 9.25
C GLU A 49 3.31 2.00 10.24
N ALA A 50 4.10 1.41 11.15
CA ALA A 50 3.55 0.54 12.20
C ALA A 50 2.65 1.32 13.16
N GLY A 51 3.02 2.57 13.49
CA GLY A 51 2.17 3.48 14.26
C GLY A 51 0.84 3.76 13.56
N ILE A 52 0.87 4.04 12.26
CA ILE A 52 -0.35 4.25 11.44
C ILE A 52 -1.21 2.98 11.46
N VAL A 53 -0.65 1.81 11.15
CA VAL A 53 -1.41 0.56 11.10
C VAL A 53 -2.02 0.23 12.47
N ALA A 54 -1.26 0.37 13.56
CA ALA A 54 -1.79 0.15 14.90
C ALA A 54 -2.94 1.11 15.25
N HIS A 55 -2.79 2.39 14.90
CA HIS A 55 -3.81 3.41 15.17
C HIS A 55 -5.10 3.16 14.38
N GLU A 56 -4.99 2.95 13.06
CA GLU A 56 -6.14 2.82 12.15
C GLU A 56 -6.91 1.51 12.34
N THR A 57 -6.28 0.48 12.92
CA THR A 57 -6.89 -0.86 13.02
C THR A 57 -7.18 -1.30 14.44
N GLY A 58 -6.54 -0.69 15.44
CA GLY A 58 -6.64 -1.09 16.85
C GLY A 58 -5.85 -2.35 17.22
N VAL A 59 -5.07 -2.94 16.30
CA VAL A 59 -4.20 -4.08 16.62
C VAL A 59 -3.02 -3.65 17.51
N ALA A 60 -2.48 -4.59 18.28
CA ALA A 60 -1.26 -4.35 19.05
C ALA A 60 -0.10 -3.90 18.14
N LEU A 61 0.77 -3.02 18.67
CA LEU A 61 1.91 -2.49 17.91
C LEU A 61 2.84 -3.60 17.39
N ASP A 62 3.03 -4.69 18.14
CA ASP A 62 3.82 -5.84 17.68
C ASP A 62 3.23 -6.48 16.41
N THR A 63 1.91 -6.63 16.35
CA THR A 63 1.20 -7.12 15.15
C THR A 63 1.38 -6.15 13.99
N ALA A 64 1.23 -4.84 14.21
CA ALA A 64 1.45 -3.83 13.19
C ALA A 64 2.89 -3.85 12.65
N VAL A 65 3.90 -3.99 13.51
CA VAL A 65 5.31 -4.12 13.12
C VAL A 65 5.52 -5.34 12.24
N ARG A 66 4.91 -6.49 12.58
CA ARG A 66 4.97 -7.72 11.75
C ARG A 66 4.35 -7.50 10.37
N LEU A 67 3.18 -6.87 10.29
CA LEU A 67 2.53 -6.53 9.02
C LEU A 67 3.42 -5.63 8.16
N VAL A 68 4.03 -4.59 8.74
CA VAL A 68 4.93 -3.68 8.03
C VAL A 68 6.21 -4.40 7.57
N ARG A 69 6.73 -5.35 8.34
CA ARG A 69 7.88 -6.17 7.89
C ARG A 69 7.55 -7.01 6.66
N ILE A 70 6.34 -7.54 6.56
CA ILE A 70 5.87 -8.26 5.36
C ILE A 70 5.83 -7.29 4.17
N ALA A 71 5.20 -6.13 4.35
CA ALA A 71 5.12 -5.13 3.28
C ALA A 71 6.51 -4.67 2.82
N HIS A 72 7.44 -4.39 3.73
CA HIS A 72 8.79 -3.97 3.38
C HIS A 72 9.51 -5.01 2.51
N GLN A 73 9.37 -6.30 2.85
CA GLN A 73 9.92 -7.39 2.04
C GLN A 73 9.23 -7.50 0.68
N SER A 74 7.90 -7.36 0.62
CA SER A 74 7.16 -7.35 -0.66
C SER A 74 7.57 -6.19 -1.57
N ARG A 75 7.85 -5.01 -1.02
CA ARG A 75 8.28 -3.82 -1.78
C ARG A 75 9.67 -4.02 -2.41
N ALA A 76 10.54 -4.80 -1.77
CA ALA A 76 11.83 -5.19 -2.35
C ALA A 76 11.71 -6.16 -3.54
N LEU A 77 10.53 -6.79 -3.73
CA LEU A 77 10.24 -7.65 -4.88
C LEU A 77 9.67 -6.87 -6.08
N LYS A 78 9.45 -5.55 -5.96
CA LYS A 78 9.02 -4.71 -7.08
C LYS A 78 10.01 -4.83 -8.24
N GLY A 79 9.50 -5.14 -9.44
CA GLY A 79 10.31 -5.39 -10.63
C GLY A 79 11.01 -6.76 -10.66
N ARG A 80 10.74 -7.63 -9.68
CA ARG A 80 11.25 -9.02 -9.57
C ARG A 80 10.11 -10.03 -9.40
N GLY A 81 9.00 -9.80 -10.10
CA GLY A 81 7.79 -10.63 -10.04
C GLY A 81 6.54 -9.90 -9.54
N LEU A 82 6.71 -8.73 -8.90
CA LEU A 82 5.61 -7.83 -8.58
C LEU A 82 5.71 -6.53 -9.36
N ASP A 83 4.57 -6.05 -9.88
CA ASP A 83 4.46 -4.72 -10.46
C ASP A 83 4.57 -3.65 -9.37
N GLU A 84 3.95 -3.89 -8.21
CA GLU A 84 4.05 -3.06 -7.01
C GLU A 84 4.06 -3.90 -5.73
N GLY A 85 4.75 -3.39 -4.70
CA GLY A 85 4.71 -3.96 -3.36
C GLY A 85 3.45 -3.56 -2.59
N MET A 86 3.25 -4.17 -1.42
CA MET A 86 2.07 -3.92 -0.60
C MET A 86 1.97 -2.46 -0.14
N SER A 87 0.79 -1.87 -0.35
CA SER A 87 0.50 -0.52 0.14
C SER A 87 0.13 -0.52 1.63
N THR A 88 0.30 0.62 2.30
CA THR A 88 -0.17 0.81 3.68
C THR A 88 -1.67 0.51 3.83
N ARG A 89 -2.47 0.76 2.78
CA ARG A 89 -3.90 0.41 2.77
C ARG A 89 -4.14 -1.09 2.92
N LEU A 90 -3.35 -1.92 2.25
CA LEU A 90 -3.48 -3.38 2.39
C LEU A 90 -3.11 -3.84 3.80
N LEU A 91 -2.12 -3.21 4.42
CA LEU A 91 -1.77 -3.47 5.82
C LEU A 91 -2.91 -3.11 6.78
N VAL A 92 -3.59 -1.97 6.53
CA VAL A 92 -4.78 -1.59 7.30
C VAL A 92 -5.89 -2.62 7.15
N TYR A 93 -6.15 -3.12 5.93
CA TYR A 93 -7.15 -4.18 5.73
C TYR A 93 -6.79 -5.48 6.47
N ALA A 94 -5.53 -5.92 6.39
CA ALA A 94 -5.07 -7.09 7.13
C ALA A 94 -5.22 -6.88 8.65
N GLY A 95 -4.85 -5.70 9.16
CA GLY A 95 -5.01 -5.36 10.58
C GLY A 95 -6.47 -5.32 11.03
N LEU A 96 -7.39 -4.78 10.21
CA LEU A 96 -8.83 -4.79 10.51
C LEU A 96 -9.40 -6.20 10.59
N LEU A 97 -8.99 -7.10 9.69
CA LEU A 97 -9.41 -8.50 9.74
C LEU A 97 -8.89 -9.19 11.01
N ILE A 98 -7.64 -8.96 11.39
CA ILE A 98 -7.06 -9.48 12.64
C ILE A 98 -7.81 -8.94 13.85
N ALA A 99 -8.09 -7.63 13.89
CA ALA A 99 -8.83 -7.00 14.97
C ALA A 99 -10.27 -7.54 15.08
N SER A 100 -10.85 -8.01 13.98
CA SER A 100 -12.17 -8.66 13.96
C SER A 100 -12.15 -10.12 14.44
N GLY A 101 -10.98 -10.66 14.75
CA GLY A 101 -10.80 -12.02 15.29
C GLY A 101 -10.43 -13.08 14.26
N LEU A 102 -10.21 -12.70 12.99
CA LEU A 102 -9.71 -13.63 11.98
C LEU A 102 -8.23 -13.96 12.25
N ALA A 103 -7.80 -15.19 11.94
CA ALA A 103 -6.42 -15.57 12.12
C ALA A 103 -5.48 -14.66 11.30
N ALA A 104 -4.31 -14.33 11.85
CA ALA A 104 -3.37 -13.41 11.19
C ALA A 104 -2.94 -13.89 9.80
N ARG A 105 -2.77 -15.20 9.63
CA ARG A 105 -2.43 -15.80 8.33
C ARG A 105 -3.55 -15.65 7.31
N GLU A 106 -4.77 -16.02 7.66
CA GLU A 106 -5.94 -15.89 6.77
C GLU A 106 -6.19 -14.42 6.41
N SER A 107 -6.05 -13.52 7.39
CA SER A 107 -6.15 -12.07 7.18
C SER A 107 -5.11 -11.56 6.19
N CYS A 108 -3.86 -12.01 6.32
CA CYS A 108 -2.80 -11.65 5.39
C CYS A 108 -2.98 -12.28 4.00
N ASP A 109 -3.39 -13.54 3.91
CA ASP A 109 -3.57 -14.20 2.62
C ASP A 109 -4.69 -13.51 1.81
N MET A 110 -5.80 -13.16 2.48
CA MET A 110 -6.92 -12.44 1.87
C MET A 110 -6.55 -11.01 1.46
N ALA A 111 -5.91 -10.24 2.35
CA ALA A 111 -5.69 -8.81 2.13
C ALA A 111 -4.36 -8.48 1.44
N LEU A 112 -3.33 -9.31 1.59
CA LEU A 112 -1.96 -9.02 1.16
C LEU A 112 -1.50 -9.91 0.00
N THR A 113 -1.89 -11.18 -0.04
CA THR A 113 -1.45 -12.11 -1.11
C THR A 113 -2.35 -12.02 -2.32
N HIS A 114 -3.63 -12.40 -2.16
CA HIS A 114 -4.59 -12.48 -3.28
C HIS A 114 -4.89 -11.12 -3.91
N ALA A 115 -4.72 -10.02 -3.18
CA ALA A 115 -4.90 -8.68 -3.70
C ALA A 115 -3.73 -8.20 -4.59
N LEU A 116 -2.57 -8.87 -4.54
CA LEU A 116 -1.33 -8.36 -5.11
C LEU A 116 -0.86 -9.15 -6.36
N THR A 117 -1.25 -10.42 -6.49
CA THR A 117 -0.78 -11.26 -7.60
C THR A 117 -1.71 -12.44 -7.86
N ASP A 118 -1.90 -12.77 -9.14
CA ASP A 118 -2.51 -14.02 -9.62
C ASP A 118 -1.46 -15.09 -9.94
N ASP A 119 -0.17 -14.73 -9.97
CA ASP A 119 0.93 -15.67 -10.19
C ASP A 119 1.10 -16.60 -8.97
N PRO A 120 1.02 -17.93 -9.15
CA PRO A 120 1.05 -18.89 -8.05
C PRO A 120 2.40 -18.98 -7.35
N ASP A 121 3.51 -18.67 -8.03
CA ASP A 121 4.87 -18.72 -7.47
C ASP A 121 5.12 -17.47 -6.61
N MET A 122 4.64 -16.31 -7.07
CA MET A 122 4.63 -15.08 -6.26
C MET A 122 3.68 -15.17 -5.09
N ALA A 123 2.50 -15.77 -5.26
CA ALA A 123 1.59 -16.01 -4.15
C ALA A 123 2.25 -16.88 -3.06
N ARG A 124 2.97 -17.95 -3.45
CA ARG A 124 3.74 -18.77 -2.49
C ARG A 124 4.83 -17.94 -1.79
N THR A 125 5.60 -17.17 -2.55
CA THR A 125 6.64 -16.29 -1.99
C THR A 125 6.06 -15.32 -0.95
N LEU A 126 4.91 -14.69 -1.22
CA LEU A 126 4.25 -13.79 -0.28
C LEU A 126 3.74 -14.52 0.97
N ARG A 127 3.21 -15.74 0.82
CA ARG A 127 2.82 -16.56 1.98
C ARG A 127 4.01 -16.94 2.85
N ASP A 128 5.16 -17.24 2.27
CA ASP A 128 6.38 -17.53 3.03
C ASP A 128 6.81 -16.32 3.88
N LEU A 129 6.64 -15.09 3.36
CA LEU A 129 6.87 -13.86 4.13
C LEU A 129 5.91 -13.74 5.33
N VAL A 130 4.64 -14.11 5.13
CA VAL A 130 3.61 -14.12 6.20
C VAL A 130 3.96 -15.17 7.26
N GLU A 131 4.31 -16.38 6.84
CA GLU A 131 4.70 -17.48 7.74
C GLU A 131 5.94 -17.10 8.57
N ALA A 132 6.91 -16.41 7.98
CA ALA A 132 8.08 -15.93 8.71
C ALA A 132 7.75 -14.93 9.84
N GLN A 133 6.61 -14.23 9.77
CA GLN A 133 6.19 -13.28 10.82
C GLN A 133 5.18 -13.85 11.80
N PHE A 134 4.30 -14.75 11.36
CA PHE A 134 3.19 -15.27 12.17
C PHE A 134 3.27 -16.77 12.50
N GLY A 135 4.31 -17.45 12.02
CA GLY A 135 4.54 -18.88 12.25
C GLY A 135 3.70 -19.79 11.34
N ALA A 136 4.00 -21.09 11.40
CA ALA A 136 3.17 -22.12 10.80
C ALA A 136 1.89 -22.34 11.62
N GLU A 137 0.83 -22.83 10.99
CA GLU A 137 -0.36 -23.27 11.71
C GLU A 137 0.04 -24.49 12.54
N THR A 138 -0.10 -24.40 13.85
CA THR A 138 -0.39 -25.60 14.64
C THR A 138 -1.81 -26.00 14.27
N GLY A 139 -1.94 -26.92 13.31
CA GLY A 139 -3.21 -27.55 12.98
C GLY A 139 -3.85 -28.12 14.25
N ALA A 140 -5.15 -27.83 14.41
CA ALA A 140 -6.02 -28.61 15.25
C ALA A 140 -6.45 -29.88 14.52
#